data_AF-A0A747SIQ0-F1
#
_entry.id   AF-A0A747SIQ0-F1
#
_cell.length_a   1.000
_cell.length_b   1.000
_cell.length_c   1.000
_cell.angle_alpha   90.00
_cell.angle_beta   90.00
_cell.angle_gamma   90.00
#
_symmetry.space_group_name_H-M   'P 1'
#
loop_
_entity.id
_entity.type
_entity.pdbx_description
1 polymer ?
#
loop_
_entity_poly.entity_id
_entity_poly.type
_entity_poly.pdbx_seq_one_letter_code
_entity_poly.pdbx_strand_id
1 'polypeptide(L)'
;MNTITVPFHGDALYIVDHNGEPYTPMKPVVKGMGMTWEPQLRKLNQRFSKGMIKMVIPSIGGDQEMVCLALRKLSAWLTTISPNKVKPEIRDKVIQYQEECDDVLYEYWTKGIVVNPRKTSVMEELNHACA
;
A
#
# COMPACT_ATOMS: atom_id res chain seq x y z
N MET A 1 14.41 -0.46 -11.96
CA MET A 1 13.44 -0.39 -10.86
C MET A 1 12.22 -1.11 -11.35
N ASN A 2 11.88 -2.24 -10.74
CA ASN A 2 10.81 -3.09 -11.25
C ASN A 2 9.54 -2.76 -10.51
N THR A 3 8.46 -2.60 -11.27
CA THR A 3 7.18 -2.13 -10.78
C THR A 3 6.12 -3.13 -11.15
N ILE A 4 5.30 -3.54 -10.20
CA ILE A 4 4.12 -4.36 -10.46
C ILE A 4 2.87 -3.64 -9.97
N THR A 5 1.73 -4.01 -10.53
CA THR A 5 0.42 -3.49 -10.15
C THR A 5 -0.41 -4.60 -9.56
N VAL A 6 -0.77 -4.47 -8.29
CA VAL A 6 -1.63 -5.42 -7.60
C VAL A 6 -3.07 -4.88 -7.57
N PRO A 7 -4.09 -5.68 -7.92
CA PRO A 7 -5.48 -5.27 -7.76
C PRO A 7 -5.79 -4.85 -6.32
N PHE A 8 -6.36 -3.66 -6.16
CA PHE A 8 -6.63 -3.01 -4.88
C PHE A 8 -8.05 -2.42 -4.89
N HIS A 9 -9.07 -3.28 -4.70
CA HIS A 9 -10.51 -2.91 -4.62
C HIS A 9 -10.97 -1.90 -5.68
N GLY A 10 -10.73 -2.28 -6.95
CA GLY A 10 -11.06 -1.48 -8.13
C GLY A 10 -9.96 -0.49 -8.55
N ASP A 11 -8.84 -0.46 -7.83
CA ASP A 11 -7.65 0.32 -8.14
C ASP A 11 -6.39 -0.55 -8.29
N ALA A 12 -5.28 0.10 -8.60
CA ALA A 12 -3.98 -0.49 -8.85
C ALA A 12 -2.99 -0.05 -7.75
N LEU A 13 -2.50 -0.99 -6.95
CA LEU A 13 -1.40 -0.75 -6.01
C LEU A 13 -0.07 -0.93 -6.74
N TYR A 14 0.67 0.15 -6.93
CA TYR A 14 2.03 0.09 -7.46
C TYR A 14 2.98 -0.38 -6.37
N ILE A 15 3.82 -1.35 -6.69
CA ILE A 15 4.86 -1.88 -5.80
C ILE A 15 6.19 -1.82 -6.51
N VAL A 16 7.21 -1.36 -5.80
CA VAL A 16 8.58 -1.21 -6.27
C VAL A 16 9.52 -1.95 -5.33
N ASP A 17 10.47 -2.70 -5.87
CA ASP A 17 11.55 -3.28 -5.06
C ASP A 17 12.61 -2.23 -4.72
N HIS A 18 13.02 -2.21 -3.47
CA HIS A 18 14.19 -1.47 -3.01
C HIS A 18 15.01 -2.33 -2.04
N ASN A 19 16.17 -2.79 -2.49
CA ASN A 19 17.08 -3.66 -1.73
C ASN A 19 16.42 -4.96 -1.24
N GLY A 20 15.59 -5.60 -2.07
CA GLY A 20 14.90 -6.85 -1.73
C GLY A 20 13.72 -6.67 -0.78
N GLU A 21 13.28 -5.43 -0.55
CA GLU A 21 12.08 -5.12 0.21
C GLU A 21 11.06 -4.40 -0.69
N PRO A 22 9.78 -4.82 -0.66
CA PRO A 22 8.72 -4.15 -1.42
C PRO A 22 8.27 -2.85 -0.75
N TYR A 23 8.20 -1.78 -1.54
CA TYR A 23 7.68 -0.47 -1.16
C TYR A 23 6.53 -0.06 -2.06
N THR A 24 5.64 0.79 -1.58
CA THR A 24 4.57 1.39 -2.38
C THR A 24 4.65 2.91 -2.38
N PRO A 25 4.54 3.59 -3.54
CA PRO A 25 4.47 5.04 -3.61
C PRO A 25 3.13 5.52 -3.04
N MET A 26 3.18 6.28 -1.95
CA MET A 26 1.98 6.59 -1.16
C MET A 26 1.08 7.65 -1.79
N LYS A 27 1.63 8.57 -2.60
CA LYS A 27 0.82 9.64 -3.20
C LYS A 27 -0.20 9.10 -4.21
N PRO A 28 0.14 8.17 -5.12
CA PRO A 28 -0.84 7.42 -5.92
C PRO A 28 -1.90 6.71 -5.07
N VAL A 29 -1.50 5.98 -4.02
CA VAL A 29 -2.45 5.26 -3.13
C VAL A 29 -3.46 6.22 -2.52
N VAL A 30 -3.00 7.31 -1.92
CA VAL A 30 -3.86 8.31 -1.26
C VAL A 30 -4.80 8.96 -2.27
N LYS A 31 -4.33 9.29 -3.47
CA LYS A 31 -5.15 9.88 -4.52
C LYS A 31 -6.16 8.89 -5.11
N GLY A 32 -5.78 7.64 -5.34
CA GLY A 32 -6.67 6.57 -5.82
C GLY A 32 -7.80 6.30 -4.85
N MET A 33 -7.51 6.34 -3.54
CA MET A 33 -8.51 6.30 -2.48
C MET A 33 -9.37 7.57 -2.36
N GLY A 34 -9.20 8.57 -3.22
CA GLY A 34 -10.00 9.81 -3.21
C GLY A 34 -9.68 10.76 -2.05
N MET A 35 -8.52 10.62 -1.41
CA MET A 35 -8.11 11.40 -0.25
C MET A 35 -7.09 12.50 -0.60
N THR A 36 -7.08 13.56 0.21
CA THR A 36 -6.09 14.64 0.09
C THR A 36 -4.71 14.18 0.58
N TRP A 37 -3.65 14.52 -0.16
CA TRP A 37 -2.28 14.04 0.07
C TRP A 37 -1.64 14.63 1.34
N GLU A 38 -1.71 15.94 1.53
CA GLU A 38 -0.95 16.66 2.56
C GLU A 38 -1.26 16.18 3.99
N PRO A 39 -2.53 15.91 4.38
CA PRO A 39 -2.83 15.31 5.67
C PRO A 39 -2.22 13.92 5.86
N GLN A 40 -2.18 13.10 4.80
CA GLN A 40 -1.60 11.75 4.90
C GLN A 40 -0.09 11.79 4.96
N LEU A 41 0.55 12.69 4.21
CA LEU A 41 1.99 12.90 4.30
C LEU A 41 2.43 13.30 5.72
N ARG A 42 1.65 14.16 6.42
CA ARG A 42 1.92 14.48 7.83
C ARG A 42 1.86 13.24 8.73
N LYS A 43 0.84 12.39 8.58
CA LYS A 43 0.73 11.13 9.34
C LYS A 43 1.90 10.18 9.06
N LEU A 44 2.27 10.06 7.79
CA LEU A 44 3.40 9.25 7.34
C LEU A 44 4.69 9.72 8.02
N ASN A 45 5.02 11.02 7.93
CA ASN A 45 6.20 11.58 8.57
C ASN A 45 6.20 11.40 10.10
N GLN A 46 5.05 11.50 10.76
CA GLN A 46 4.95 11.42 12.23
C GLN A 46 5.11 9.99 12.77
N ARG A 47 4.50 8.99 12.13
CA ARG A 47 4.41 7.62 12.68
C ARG A 47 5.22 6.58 11.89
N PHE A 48 5.51 6.85 10.62
CA PHE A 48 6.04 5.86 9.68
C PHE A 48 7.42 6.22 9.11
N SER A 49 8.07 7.26 9.60
CA SER A 49 9.37 7.75 9.10
C SER A 49 10.43 6.65 8.93
N LYS A 50 10.52 5.70 9.87
CA LYS A 50 11.47 4.56 9.80
C LYS A 50 11.18 3.55 8.68
N GLY A 51 9.94 3.49 8.20
CA GLY A 51 9.52 2.63 7.08
C GLY A 51 9.35 3.40 5.77
N MET A 52 9.73 4.69 5.74
CA MET A 52 9.60 5.53 4.57
C MET A 52 10.95 5.73 3.90
N ILE A 53 10.90 5.78 2.58
CA ILE A 53 12.03 6.21 1.75
C ILE A 53 11.54 7.20 0.71
N LYS A 54 12.46 7.98 0.17
CA LYS A 54 12.24 8.78 -1.03
C LYS A 54 12.96 8.12 -2.17
N MET A 55 12.27 7.90 -3.27
CA MET A 55 12.86 7.32 -4.47
C MET A 55 12.46 8.11 -5.70
N VAL A 56 13.38 8.21 -6.65
CA VAL A 56 13.07 8.71 -7.98
C VAL A 56 12.44 7.57 -8.77
N ILE A 57 11.18 7.74 -9.15
CA ILE A 57 10.42 6.77 -9.94
C ILE A 57 10.13 7.38 -11.31
N PRO A 58 10.50 6.71 -12.41
CA PRO A 58 10.14 7.14 -13.75
C PRO A 58 8.62 7.22 -13.90
N SER A 59 8.13 8.33 -14.46
CA SER A 59 6.72 8.54 -14.75
C SER A 59 6.53 9.10 -16.16
N ILE A 60 5.28 9.18 -16.63
CA ILE A 60 4.95 9.78 -17.94
C ILE A 60 5.48 11.21 -18.07
N GLY A 61 5.53 11.96 -16.96
CA GLY A 61 6.06 13.33 -16.90
C GLY A 61 7.56 13.42 -16.64
N GLY A 62 8.30 12.31 -16.74
CA GLY A 62 9.70 12.20 -16.37
C GLY A 62 9.90 11.67 -14.94
N ASP A 63 11.14 11.73 -14.48
CA ASP A 63 11.55 11.28 -13.15
C ASP A 63 10.87 12.09 -12.05
N GLN A 64 10.23 11.42 -11.10
CA GLN A 64 9.53 12.05 -9.99
C GLN A 64 10.04 11.50 -8.65
N GLU A 65 10.43 12.39 -7.73
CA GLU A 65 10.68 11.98 -6.35
C GLU A 65 9.34 11.61 -5.68
N MET A 66 9.22 10.36 -5.26
CA MET A 66 8.04 9.83 -4.59
C MET A 66 8.37 9.36 -3.17
N VAL A 67 7.49 9.71 -2.25
CA VAL A 67 7.46 9.14 -0.90
C VAL A 67 6.90 7.73 -0.98
N CYS A 68 7.72 6.76 -0.60
CA CYS A 68 7.36 5.35 -0.60
C CYS A 68 7.31 4.81 0.83
N LEU A 69 6.36 3.91 1.11
CA LEU A 69 6.20 3.23 2.38
C LEU A 69 6.49 1.74 2.20
N ALA A 70 7.27 1.16 3.12
CA ALA A 70 7.47 -0.28 3.19
C ALA A 70 6.11 -1.00 3.21
N LEU A 71 5.90 -1.97 2.33
CA LEU A 71 4.59 -2.62 2.15
C LEU A 71 4.06 -3.22 3.46
N ARG A 72 4.95 -3.78 4.28
CA ARG A 72 4.64 -4.31 5.64
C ARG A 72 4.08 -3.27 6.63
N LYS A 73 4.16 -1.97 6.32
CA LYS A 73 3.61 -0.87 7.13
C LYS A 73 2.31 -0.31 6.56
N LEU A 74 1.86 -0.77 5.38
CA LEU A 74 0.67 -0.25 4.71
C LEU A 74 -0.60 -0.48 5.53
N SER A 75 -0.80 -1.68 6.08
CA SER A 75 -1.96 -2.00 6.95
C SER A 75 -2.01 -1.10 8.19
N ALA A 76 -0.86 -0.87 8.82
CA ALA A 76 -0.75 0.03 9.97
C ALA A 76 -1.04 1.49 9.61
N TRP A 77 -0.78 1.93 8.37
CA TRP A 77 -1.19 3.25 7.89
C TRP A 77 -2.70 3.31 7.62
N LEU A 78 -3.26 2.27 6.98
CA LEU A 78 -4.70 2.15 6.70
C LEU A 78 -5.54 2.26 7.97
N THR A 79 -5.10 1.64 9.07
CA THR A 79 -5.80 1.71 10.38
C THR A 79 -5.81 3.12 10.99
N THR A 80 -4.96 4.04 10.51
CA THR A 80 -5.01 5.46 10.93
C THR A 80 -6.09 6.27 10.22
N ILE A 81 -6.76 5.69 9.24
CA ILE A 81 -7.83 6.32 8.47
C ILE A 81 -9.15 6.00 9.16
N SER A 82 -9.83 7.04 9.65
CA SER A 82 -11.14 6.88 10.26
C SER A 82 -12.21 6.90 9.16
N PRO A 83 -13.04 5.85 9.00
CA PRO A 83 -14.12 5.81 8.01
C PRO A 83 -15.11 6.98 8.11
N ASN A 84 -15.27 7.54 9.32
CA ASN A 84 -16.14 8.70 9.58
C ASN A 84 -15.51 10.04 9.18
N LYS A 85 -14.20 10.08 8.91
CA LYS A 85 -13.46 11.28 8.53
C LYS A 85 -13.03 11.28 7.06
N VAL A 86 -13.57 10.35 6.28
CA VAL A 86 -13.41 10.29 4.83
C VAL A 86 -14.74 10.60 4.14
N LYS A 87 -14.70 10.87 2.83
CA LYS A 87 -15.93 11.13 2.07
C LYS A 87 -16.81 9.85 2.03
N PRO A 88 -18.15 9.99 1.99
CA PRO A 88 -19.05 8.85 1.97
C PRO A 88 -18.70 7.80 0.89
N GLU A 89 -18.34 8.25 -0.31
CA GLU A 89 -18.04 7.39 -1.46
C GLU A 89 -16.78 6.51 -1.31
N ILE A 90 -15.91 6.79 -0.34
CA ILE A 90 -14.68 6.03 -0.09
C ILE A 90 -14.71 5.26 1.23
N ARG A 91 -15.76 5.45 2.04
CA ARG A 91 -15.89 4.86 3.37
C ARG A 91 -15.86 3.34 3.32
N ASP A 92 -16.68 2.75 2.46
CA ASP A 92 -16.83 1.29 2.37
C ASP A 92 -15.53 0.61 1.94
N LYS A 93 -14.79 1.24 1.02
CA LYS A 93 -13.46 0.76 0.60
C LYS A 93 -12.46 0.76 1.78
N VAL A 94 -12.46 1.80 2.61
CA VAL A 94 -11.58 1.87 3.80
C VAL A 94 -11.93 0.76 4.79
N ILE A 95 -13.22 0.56 5.06
CA ILE A 95 -13.70 -0.49 5.97
C ILE A 95 -13.31 -1.86 5.46
N GLN A 96 -13.59 -2.15 4.19
CA GLN A 96 -13.25 -3.43 3.55
C GLN A 96 -11.76 -3.75 3.68
N TYR A 97 -10.88 -2.75 3.54
CA TYR A 97 -9.45 -2.95 3.72
C TYR A 97 -9.03 -3.24 5.16
N GLN A 98 -9.66 -2.57 6.12
CA GLN A 98 -9.38 -2.77 7.53
C GLN A 98 -9.84 -4.16 7.95
N GLU A 99 -11.04 -4.57 7.53
CA GLU A 99 -11.58 -5.92 7.77
C GLU A 99 -10.71 -7.01 7.11
N GLU A 100 -10.26 -6.84 5.86
CA GLU A 100 -9.34 -7.79 5.21
C GLU A 100 -8.03 -7.95 6.01
N CYS A 101 -7.48 -6.86 6.57
CA CYS A 101 -6.29 -6.93 7.43
C CYS A 101 -6.56 -7.64 8.75
N ASP A 102 -7.72 -7.38 9.37
CA ASP A 102 -8.12 -7.99 10.63
C ASP A 102 -8.34 -9.50 10.47
N ASP A 103 -9.02 -9.91 9.40
CA ASP A 103 -9.26 -11.31 9.05
C ASP A 103 -7.96 -12.06 8.77
N VAL A 104 -7.04 -11.47 7.97
CA VAL A 104 -5.72 -12.06 7.72
C VAL A 104 -4.96 -12.29 9.02
N LEU A 105 -4.98 -11.31 9.92
CA LEU A 105 -4.28 -11.43 11.20
C LEU A 105 -4.94 -12.48 12.12
N TYR A 106 -6.28 -12.52 12.15
CA TYR A 106 -7.04 -13.51 12.88
C TYR A 106 -6.78 -14.93 12.38
N GLU A 107 -6.83 -15.15 11.06
CA GLU A 107 -6.56 -16.46 10.45
C GLU A 107 -5.12 -16.91 10.72
N TYR A 108 -4.15 -16.00 10.65
CA TYR A 108 -2.77 -16.31 10.97
C TYR A 108 -2.63 -16.87 12.38
N TRP A 109 -3.27 -16.25 13.37
CA TRP A 109 -3.19 -16.69 14.76
C TRP A 109 -4.05 -17.91 15.09
N THR A 110 -5.18 -18.10 14.41
CA THR A 110 -6.11 -19.20 14.73
C THR A 110 -5.85 -20.47 13.93
N LYS A 111 -5.39 -20.34 12.68
CA LYS A 111 -5.14 -21.46 11.76
C LYS A 111 -3.65 -21.74 11.56
N GLY A 112 -2.77 -20.81 11.93
CA GLY A 112 -1.32 -20.90 11.73
C GLY A 112 -0.84 -20.65 10.29
N ILE A 113 -1.77 -20.50 9.34
CA ILE A 113 -1.51 -20.23 7.93
C ILE A 113 -2.62 -19.36 7.36
N VAL A 114 -2.24 -18.43 6.48
CA VAL A 114 -3.17 -17.61 5.71
C VAL A 114 -2.88 -17.80 4.24
N VAL A 115 -3.94 -17.97 3.43
CA VAL A 115 -3.83 -18.13 1.98
C VAL A 115 -4.57 -17.00 1.32
N ASN A 116 -3.86 -16.20 0.51
CA ASN A 116 -4.51 -15.21 -0.34
C ASN A 116 -5.32 -15.95 -1.43
N PRO A 117 -6.66 -15.82 -1.47
CA PRO A 117 -7.48 -16.56 -2.44
C PRO A 117 -7.20 -16.14 -3.89
N ARG A 118 -6.64 -14.94 -4.11
CA ARG A 118 -6.22 -14.46 -5.43
C ARG A 118 -4.98 -15.19 -5.95
N LYS A 119 -4.27 -15.95 -5.09
CA LYS A 119 -3.00 -16.66 -5.38
C LYS A 119 -1.92 -15.75 -5.97
N THR A 120 -1.97 -14.47 -5.63
CA THR A 120 -1.00 -13.45 -6.03
C THR A 120 0.10 -13.36 -4.98
N SER A 121 1.35 -13.49 -5.40
CA SER A 121 2.53 -13.23 -4.57
C SER A 121 3.27 -12.01 -5.12
N VAL A 122 3.24 -10.92 -4.35
CA VAL A 122 3.95 -9.67 -4.66
C VAL A 122 5.42 -9.92 -4.96
N MET A 123 6.07 -10.79 -4.18
CA MET A 123 7.50 -11.04 -4.34
C MET A 123 7.80 -11.89 -5.58
N GLU A 124 6.97 -12.89 -5.89
CA GLU A 124 7.12 -13.68 -7.12
C GLU A 124 6.91 -12.80 -8.36
N GLU A 125 5.90 -11.94 -8.34
CA GLU A 125 5.63 -11.00 -9.44
C GLU A 125 6.76 -9.98 -9.61
N LEU A 126 7.31 -9.43 -8.52
CA LEU A 126 8.48 -8.56 -8.59
C LEU A 126 9.70 -9.29 -9.17
N ASN A 127 9.95 -10.53 -8.74
CA ASN A 127 11.06 -11.35 -9.23
C ASN A 127 10.91 -11.69 -10.72
N HIS A 128 9.70 -11.98 -11.20
CA HIS A 128 9.45 -12.19 -12.62
C HIS A 128 9.65 -10.92 -13.45
N ALA A 129 9.34 -9.75 -12.91
CA ALA A 129 9.64 -8.47 -13.58
C ALA A 129 11.15 -8.15 -13.62
N CYS A 130 11.97 -8.88 -12.86
CA CYS A 130 13.45 -8.80 -12.86
C CYS A 130 14.14 -9.73 -13.86
N ALA A 131 13.43 -10.70 -14.44
CA ALA A 131 13.97 -11.70 -15.38
C ALA A 131 13.75 -11.28 -16.83
#